data_AF-A0A7C5I3Q8-F1
#
_entry.id   AF-A0A7C5I3Q8-F1
#
_cell.length_a   1.000
_cell.length_b   1.000
_cell.length_c   1.000
_cell.angle_alpha   90.00
_cell.angle_beta   90.00
_cell.angle_gamma   90.00
#
_symmetry.space_group_name_H-M   'P 1'
#
loop_
_entity.id
_entity.type
_entity.pdbx_description
1 polymer ?
#
loop_
_entity_poly.entity_id
_entity_poly.type
_entity_poly.pdbx_seq_one_letter_code
_entity_poly.pdbx_strand_id
1 'polypeptide(L)'
;MPHFLDLPVPFRIIKGNHDGNIERLTDEKIYNKIFVDNILLTHGHLKIKERPEYIIVGHSHPAVTFKDDIGKVTKEKCFLFGSLKNEKTKIIVLPAFSPLITGISINKEKIPGYFFKNDLIEMKNLKIYLLDHTYLGKFKDLV
;
A
#
# COMPACT_ATOMS: atom_id res chain seq x y z
N MET A 1 -18.77 16.23 -3.14
CA MET A 1 -18.41 15.61 -1.85
C MET A 1 -18.08 14.15 -2.12
N PRO A 2 -17.05 13.54 -1.49
CA PRO A 2 -16.77 12.13 -1.70
C PRO A 2 -17.94 11.25 -1.26
N HIS A 3 -18.52 10.46 -2.19
CA HIS A 3 -19.72 9.65 -1.93
C HIS A 3 -19.61 8.68 -0.75
N PHE A 4 -18.40 8.29 -0.35
CA PHE A 4 -18.23 7.38 0.79
C PHE A 4 -18.59 8.03 2.13
N LEU A 5 -18.61 9.36 2.22
CA LEU A 5 -19.03 10.09 3.42
C LEU A 5 -20.53 9.96 3.68
N ASP A 6 -21.32 9.63 2.65
CA ASP A 6 -22.77 9.48 2.72
C ASP A 6 -23.20 8.03 3.02
N LEU A 7 -22.24 7.11 3.19
CA LEU A 7 -22.55 5.70 3.43
C LEU A 7 -23.16 5.53 4.83
N PRO A 8 -24.25 4.76 4.98
CA PRO A 8 -24.93 4.54 6.26
C PRO A 8 -24.19 3.51 7.14
N VAL A 9 -22.86 3.55 7.14
CA VAL A 9 -22.00 2.67 7.94
C VAL A 9 -20.90 3.48 8.62
N PRO A 10 -20.48 3.10 9.83
CA PRO A 10 -19.35 3.76 10.48
C PRO A 10 -18.09 3.63 9.64
N PHE A 11 -17.36 4.73 9.46
CA PHE A 11 -16.07 4.73 8.79
C PHE A 11 -15.02 5.49 9.61
N ARG A 12 -13.74 5.21 9.33
CA ARG A 12 -12.62 5.98 9.89
C ARG A 12 -11.69 6.33 8.75
N ILE A 13 -11.20 7.58 8.74
CA ILE A 13 -10.35 8.09 7.67
C ILE A 13 -8.93 8.23 8.17
N ILE A 14 -7.98 7.63 7.44
CA ILE A 14 -6.55 7.87 7.65
C ILE A 14 -6.08 8.86 6.59
N LYS A 15 -5.57 10.00 7.02
CA LYS A 15 -5.09 11.08 6.15
C LYS A 15 -3.85 10.67 5.37
N GLY A 16 -3.92 10.79 4.06
CA GLY A 16 -2.80 10.75 3.14
C GLY A 16 -2.18 12.12 2.89
N ASN A 17 -1.02 12.13 2.23
CA ASN A 17 -0.30 13.37 1.93
C ASN A 17 -0.98 14.24 0.84
N HIS A 18 -1.97 13.69 0.13
CA HIS A 18 -2.77 14.41 -0.87
C HIS A 18 -4.16 14.82 -0.36
N ASP A 19 -4.54 14.42 0.86
CA ASP A 19 -5.88 14.64 1.42
C ASP A 19 -5.97 16.00 2.15
N GLY A 20 -5.46 17.06 1.50
CA GLY A 20 -5.48 18.41 2.04
C GLY A 20 -6.91 18.88 2.34
N ASN A 21 -7.11 19.50 3.51
CA ASN A 21 -8.40 20.04 3.97
C ASN A 21 -9.55 19.02 4.07
N ILE A 22 -9.29 17.71 4.14
CA ILE A 22 -10.35 16.70 4.30
C ILE A 22 -11.19 16.91 5.57
N GLU A 23 -10.61 17.51 6.61
CA GLU A 23 -11.31 17.92 7.84
C GLU A 23 -12.45 18.93 7.60
N ARG A 24 -12.46 19.63 6.45
CA ARG A 24 -13.55 20.55 6.09
C ARG A 24 -14.72 19.85 5.38
N LEU A 25 -14.55 18.59 5.02
CA LEU A 25 -15.52 17.82 4.24
C LEU A 25 -16.34 16.87 5.11
N THR A 26 -15.96 16.69 6.38
CA THR A 26 -16.64 15.78 7.31
C THR A 26 -16.37 16.20 8.75
N ASP A 27 -17.36 15.97 9.62
CA ASP A 27 -17.22 16.13 11.07
C ASP A 27 -16.54 14.92 11.72
N GLU A 28 -16.30 13.85 10.94
CA GLU A 28 -15.62 12.65 11.41
C GLU A 28 -14.15 12.90 11.76
N LYS A 29 -13.68 12.19 12.79
CA LYS A 29 -12.28 12.29 13.20
C LYS A 29 -11.35 11.78 12.09
N ILE A 30 -10.41 12.63 11.71
CA ILE A 30 -9.33 12.28 10.78
C ILE A 30 -8.11 11.79 11.57
N TYR A 31 -7.57 10.63 11.18
CA TYR A 31 -6.47 9.98 11.86
C TYR A 31 -5.19 10.02 11.02
N ASN A 32 -4.03 10.09 11.65
CA ASN A 32 -2.75 9.84 10.94
C ASN A 32 -2.45 8.34 10.81
N LYS A 33 -2.99 7.55 11.74
CA LYS A 33 -2.88 6.09 11.82
C LYS A 33 -3.92 5.55 12.79
N ILE A 34 -4.26 4.28 12.65
CA ILE A 34 -5.24 3.58 13.49
C ILE A 34 -4.63 2.26 13.93
N PHE A 35 -4.79 1.92 15.21
CA PHE A 35 -4.52 0.58 15.72
C PHE A 35 -5.82 -0.22 15.82
N VAL A 36 -5.77 -1.46 15.36
CA VAL A 36 -6.80 -2.47 15.57
C VAL A 36 -6.05 -3.71 16.08
N ASP A 37 -6.21 -4.02 17.37
CA ASP A 37 -5.42 -5.03 18.07
C ASP A 37 -3.91 -4.84 17.81
N ASN A 38 -3.23 -5.86 17.28
CA ASN A 38 -1.81 -5.84 16.95
C ASN A 38 -1.54 -5.48 15.47
N ILE A 39 -2.45 -4.72 14.85
CA ILE A 39 -2.38 -4.26 13.46
C ILE A 39 -2.38 -2.74 13.43
N LEU A 40 -1.36 -2.16 12.79
CA LEU A 40 -1.26 -0.74 12.51
C LEU A 40 -1.70 -0.45 11.07
N LEU A 41 -2.75 0.35 10.92
CA LEU A 41 -3.17 0.92 9.65
C LEU A 41 -2.59 2.33 9.51
N THR A 42 -1.92 2.65 8.41
CA THR A 42 -1.46 4.00 8.10
C THR A 42 -1.42 4.24 6.60
N HIS A 43 -1.42 5.50 6.15
CA HIS A 43 -1.28 5.79 4.73
C HIS A 43 0.08 5.31 4.18
N GLY A 44 1.17 5.43 4.96
CA GLY A 44 2.51 4.94 4.58
C GLY A 44 3.51 6.03 4.16
N HIS A 45 3.10 7.31 4.19
CA HIS A 45 3.98 8.45 3.89
C HIS A 45 4.76 8.98 5.12
N LEU A 46 4.30 8.69 6.33
CA LEU A 46 4.89 9.15 7.60
C LEU A 46 5.83 8.12 8.23
N LYS A 47 6.76 8.60 9.06
CA LYS A 47 7.63 7.77 9.89
C LYS A 47 6.84 7.00 10.95
N ILE A 48 7.09 5.70 11.06
CA ILE A 48 6.48 4.80 12.04
C ILE A 48 7.52 4.32 13.06
N LYS A 49 7.26 4.56 14.34
CA LYS A 49 8.11 4.12 15.46
C LYS A 49 7.59 2.84 16.10
N GLU A 50 6.30 2.55 15.95
CA GLU A 50 5.66 1.38 16.53
C GLU A 50 6.08 0.09 15.84
N ARG A 51 5.99 -1.02 16.58
CA ARG A 51 6.41 -2.37 16.16
C ARG A 51 5.32 -3.41 16.44
N PRO A 52 4.15 -3.29 15.77
CA PRO A 52 3.07 -4.25 15.88
C PRO A 52 3.42 -5.58 15.20
N GLU A 53 2.53 -6.57 15.29
CA GLU A 53 2.65 -7.79 14.48
C GLU A 53 2.48 -7.49 12.98
N TYR A 54 1.54 -6.61 12.62
CA TYR A 54 1.28 -6.22 11.23
C TYR A 54 1.23 -4.70 11.06
N ILE A 55 1.81 -4.22 9.96
CA ILE A 55 1.58 -2.87 9.43
C ILE A 55 0.92 -3.02 8.05
N ILE A 56 -0.21 -2.35 7.85
CA ILE A 56 -0.89 -2.29 6.56
C ILE A 56 -0.85 -0.86 6.05
N VAL A 57 -0.35 -0.68 4.82
CA VAL A 57 -0.13 0.63 4.22
C VAL A 57 -0.71 0.75 2.82
N GLY A 58 -1.13 1.96 2.46
CA GLY A 58 -1.44 2.34 1.09
C GLY A 58 -0.26 3.10 0.46
N HIS A 59 -0.56 4.27 -0.12
CA HIS A 59 0.37 5.26 -0.68
C HIS A 59 1.17 4.84 -1.91
N SER A 60 1.82 3.67 -1.87
CA SER A 60 2.73 3.24 -2.94
C SER A 60 2.02 2.78 -4.20
N HIS A 61 0.74 2.43 -4.10
CA HIS A 61 -0.11 1.94 -5.19
C HIS A 61 0.60 0.88 -6.05
N PRO A 62 1.11 -0.22 -5.46
CA PRO A 62 1.95 -1.18 -6.16
C PRO A 62 1.23 -1.86 -7.33
N ALA A 63 1.95 -2.00 -8.44
CA ALA A 63 1.54 -2.71 -9.65
C ALA A 63 2.75 -3.42 -10.28
N VAL A 64 2.50 -4.42 -11.10
CA VAL A 64 3.52 -5.13 -11.91
C VAL A 64 3.27 -4.80 -13.37
N THR A 65 4.33 -4.43 -14.09
CA THR A 65 4.25 -4.26 -15.54
C THR A 65 4.72 -5.53 -16.24
N PHE A 66 3.86 -6.10 -17.06
CA PHE A 66 4.17 -7.19 -17.97
C PHE A 66 4.48 -6.65 -19.36
N LYS A 67 5.35 -7.36 -20.08
CA LYS A 67 5.61 -7.13 -21.50
C LYS A 67 5.61 -8.48 -22.19
N ASP A 68 4.79 -8.63 -23.24
CA ASP A 68 4.76 -9.85 -24.04
C ASP A 68 5.81 -9.83 -25.16
N ASP A 69 5.92 -10.94 -25.89
CA ASP A 69 6.93 -11.15 -26.94
C ASP A 69 6.75 -10.21 -28.14
N ILE A 70 5.53 -9.70 -28.37
CA ILE A 70 5.23 -8.73 -29.42
C ILE A 70 5.35 -7.27 -28.93
N GLY A 71 5.74 -7.08 -27.67
CA GLY A 71 6.05 -5.79 -27.07
C GLY A 71 4.88 -5.04 -26.44
N LYS A 72 3.69 -5.63 -26.37
CA LYS A 72 2.54 -5.05 -25.66
C LYS A 72 2.87 -4.99 -24.17
N VAL A 73 2.55 -3.85 -23.57
CA VAL A 73 2.77 -3.60 -22.14
C VAL A 73 1.43 -3.54 -21.43
N THR A 74 1.26 -4.37 -20.40
CA THR A 74 0.11 -4.31 -19.49
C THR A 74 0.60 -4.07 -18.06
N LYS A 75 -0.23 -3.40 -17.25
CA LYS A 75 0.11 -3.08 -15.86
C LYS A 75 -1.03 -3.54 -14.97
N GLU A 76 -0.73 -4.43 -14.04
CA GLU A 76 -1.70 -5.02 -13.12
C GLU A 76 -1.40 -4.61 -11.68
N LYS A 77 -2.43 -4.23 -10.95
CA LYS A 77 -2.31 -3.93 -9.51
C LYS A 77 -1.94 -5.18 -8.72
N CYS A 78 -1.18 -4.99 -7.65
CA CYS A 78 -0.76 -6.12 -6.82
C CYS A 78 -0.77 -5.77 -5.34
N PHE A 79 -0.90 -6.80 -4.50
CA PHE A 79 -0.58 -6.75 -3.08
C PHE A 79 0.88 -7.14 -2.88
N LEU A 80 1.52 -6.52 -1.90
CA LEU A 80 2.86 -6.89 -1.44
C LEU A 80 2.79 -7.39 -0.01
N PHE A 81 3.36 -8.56 0.26
CA PHE A 81 3.43 -9.14 1.60
C PHE A 81 4.89 -9.40 1.97
N GLY A 82 5.36 -8.78 3.05
CA GLY A 82 6.75 -8.91 3.48
C GLY A 82 6.91 -8.70 4.98
N SER A 83 8.14 -8.40 5.37
CA SER A 83 8.52 -8.09 6.75
C SER A 83 9.49 -6.93 6.79
N LEU A 84 9.49 -6.21 7.91
CA LEU A 84 10.52 -5.22 8.19
C LEU A 84 11.86 -5.91 8.49
N LYS A 85 12.98 -5.32 8.06
CA LYS A 85 14.32 -5.86 8.28
C LYS A 85 14.63 -5.89 9.78
N ASN A 86 15.25 -6.97 10.25
CA ASN A 86 15.65 -7.18 11.64
C ASN A 86 14.50 -7.10 12.66
N GLU A 87 13.26 -7.28 12.20
CA GLU A 87 12.05 -7.18 13.03
C GLU A 87 11.10 -8.34 12.74
N LYS A 88 10.23 -8.66 13.72
CA LYS A 88 9.15 -9.63 13.53
C LYS A 88 7.91 -9.02 12.84
N THR A 89 7.87 -7.70 12.72
CA THR A 89 6.79 -6.93 12.12
C THR A 89 6.59 -7.31 10.65
N LYS A 90 5.40 -7.79 10.31
CA LYS A 90 4.99 -8.04 8.92
C LYS A 90 4.45 -6.74 8.31
N ILE A 91 4.63 -6.56 7.01
CA ILE A 91 4.09 -5.43 6.26
C ILE A 91 3.26 -5.91 5.08
N ILE A 92 2.09 -5.28 4.90
CA ILE A 92 1.20 -5.48 3.76
C ILE A 92 1.04 -4.13 3.06
N VAL A 93 1.34 -4.08 1.77
CA VAL A 93 1.12 -2.88 0.93
C VAL A 93 -0.08 -3.15 0.04
N LEU A 94 -1.11 -2.33 0.21
CA LEU A 94 -2.35 -2.42 -0.53
C LEU A 94 -2.22 -1.71 -1.89
N PRO A 95 -2.75 -2.30 -2.97
CA PRO A 95 -2.90 -1.60 -4.25
C PRO A 95 -3.91 -0.45 -4.12
N ALA A 96 -3.90 0.45 -5.10
CA ALA A 96 -4.94 1.46 -5.18
C ALA A 96 -6.30 0.81 -5.41
N PHE A 97 -7.29 1.15 -4.57
CA PHE A 97 -8.67 0.71 -4.76
C PHE A 97 -9.29 1.29 -6.05
N SER A 98 -9.05 2.58 -6.32
CA SER A 98 -9.62 3.29 -7.46
C SER A 98 -9.24 2.66 -8.81
N PRO A 99 -10.20 2.35 -9.70
CA PRO A 99 -9.92 1.76 -11.02
C PRO A 99 -9.14 2.72 -11.94
N LEU A 100 -9.20 4.02 -11.69
CA LEU A 100 -8.51 5.05 -12.49
C LEU A 100 -6.99 5.11 -12.21
N ILE A 101 -6.54 4.52 -11.10
CA ILE A 101 -5.13 4.53 -10.70
C ILE A 101 -4.51 3.19 -11.08
N THR A 102 -3.63 3.18 -12.08
CA THR A 102 -2.93 1.97 -12.53
C THR A 102 -1.80 1.52 -11.60
N GLY A 103 -1.26 2.44 -10.79
CA GLY A 103 -0.20 2.16 -9.82
C GLY A 103 1.24 2.29 -10.34
N ILE A 104 2.19 2.14 -9.42
CA ILE A 104 3.64 2.21 -9.63
C ILE A 104 4.18 0.83 -9.95
N SER A 105 4.91 0.71 -11.06
CA SER A 105 5.50 -0.55 -11.50
C SER A 105 6.66 -0.96 -10.60
N ILE A 106 6.43 -1.90 -9.68
CA ILE A 106 7.44 -2.30 -8.69
C ILE A 106 8.70 -2.92 -9.32
N ASN A 107 8.57 -3.50 -10.52
CA ASN A 107 9.66 -4.10 -11.30
C ASN A 107 10.32 -3.15 -12.32
N LYS A 108 9.93 -1.88 -12.36
CA LYS A 108 10.51 -0.87 -13.28
C LYS A 108 10.78 0.48 -12.64
N GLU A 109 10.09 0.82 -11.56
CA GLU A 109 10.05 2.13 -10.95
C GLU A 109 10.44 2.05 -9.47
N LYS A 110 10.90 3.17 -8.92
CA LYS A 110 11.22 3.28 -7.49
C LYS A 110 9.92 3.38 -6.68
N ILE A 111 9.74 2.48 -5.71
CA ILE A 111 8.50 2.44 -4.91
C ILE A 111 8.52 3.58 -3.87
N PRO A 112 7.51 4.48 -3.84
CA PRO A 112 7.46 5.58 -2.88
C PRO A 112 6.97 5.11 -1.50
N GLY A 113 7.00 6.00 -0.52
CA GLY A 113 6.59 5.73 0.86
C GLY A 113 7.75 5.57 1.84
N TYR A 114 7.46 5.79 3.11
CA TYR A 114 8.46 5.83 4.19
C TYR A 114 9.28 4.54 4.25
N PHE A 115 8.61 3.39 4.19
CA PHE A 115 9.23 2.07 4.33
C PHE A 115 10.21 1.74 3.19
N PHE A 116 9.83 2.04 1.96
CA PHE A 116 10.68 1.79 0.78
C PHE A 116 11.83 2.80 0.68
N LYS A 117 11.56 4.10 0.89
CA LYS A 117 12.59 5.16 0.82
C LYS A 117 13.71 4.99 1.85
N ASN A 118 13.41 4.37 2.99
CA ASN A 118 14.37 4.14 4.07
C ASN A 118 14.87 2.68 4.13
N ASP A 119 14.63 1.87 3.09
CA ASP A 119 15.12 0.49 2.99
C ASP A 119 14.76 -0.41 4.18
N LEU A 120 13.55 -0.22 4.73
CA LEU A 120 13.10 -0.91 5.94
C LEU A 120 12.49 -2.29 5.66
N ILE A 121 12.20 -2.63 4.41
CA ILE A 121 11.52 -3.88 4.02
C ILE A 121 12.56 -4.88 3.50
N GLU A 122 12.43 -6.15 3.88
CA GLU A 122 13.20 -7.24 3.26
C GLU A 122 12.71 -7.51 1.83
N MET A 123 13.20 -6.70 0.88
CA MET A 123 12.74 -6.70 -0.51
C MET A 123 12.88 -8.07 -1.18
N LYS A 124 13.95 -8.83 -0.91
CA LYS A 124 14.20 -10.11 -1.60
C LYS A 124 13.11 -11.15 -1.32
N ASN A 125 12.46 -11.08 -0.16
CA ASN A 125 11.41 -12.02 0.26
C ASN A 125 10.00 -11.45 0.14
N LEU A 126 9.85 -10.25 -0.42
CA LEU A 126 8.55 -9.61 -0.62
C LEU A 126 7.72 -10.40 -1.63
N LYS A 127 6.63 -11.00 -1.18
CA LYS A 127 5.71 -11.80 -2.00
C LYS A 127 4.72 -10.90 -2.73
N ILE A 128 4.43 -11.23 -3.97
CA ILE A 128 3.59 -10.42 -4.86
C ILE A 128 2.38 -11.23 -5.30
N TYR A 129 1.19 -10.67 -5.09
CA TYR A 129 -0.08 -11.27 -5.52
C TYR A 129 -0.87 -10.27 -6.35
N LEU A 130 -1.44 -10.72 -7.46
CA LEU A 130 -2.42 -9.92 -8.21
C LEU A 130 -3.75 -9.84 -7.46
N LEU A 131 -4.66 -8.98 -7.94
CA LEU A 131 -5.99 -8.80 -7.32
C LEU A 131 -6.86 -10.06 -7.35
N ASP A 132 -6.63 -10.93 -8.34
CA ASP A 132 -7.30 -12.23 -8.49
C ASP A 132 -6.64 -13.34 -7.65
N HIS A 133 -5.73 -12.98 -6.75
CA HIS A 133 -4.94 -13.89 -5.92
C HIS A 133 -3.87 -14.72 -6.65
N THR A 134 -3.60 -14.45 -7.92
CA THR A 134 -2.47 -15.07 -8.63
C THR A 134 -1.16 -14.70 -7.93
N TYR A 135 -0.42 -15.70 -7.45
CA TYR A 135 0.89 -15.53 -6.85
C TYR A 135 1.97 -15.44 -7.93
N LEU A 136 2.66 -14.30 -8.01
CA LEU A 136 3.70 -14.07 -9.03
C LEU A 136 5.10 -14.49 -8.58
N GLY A 137 5.27 -14.86 -7.30
CA GLY A 137 6.58 -15.14 -6.73
C GLY A 137 7.04 -14.08 -5.73
N LYS A 138 8.33 -14.13 -5.39
CA LYS A 138 8.99 -13.09 -4.60
C LYS A 138 9.54 -12.01 -5.53
N PHE A 139 9.77 -10.82 -5.00
CA PHE A 139 10.33 -9.71 -5.76
C PHE A 139 11.65 -10.08 -6.47
N LYS A 140 12.53 -10.85 -5.81
CA LYS A 140 13.79 -11.33 -6.42
C LYS A 140 13.60 -12.26 -7.64
N ASP A 141 12.39 -12.78 -7.84
CA ASP A 141 12.06 -13.69 -8.94
C ASP A 141 11.51 -12.90 -10.16
N LEU A 142 11.18 -11.61 -9.97
CA LEU A 142 10.51 -10.74 -10.96
C LEU A 142 11.39 -9.58 -11.45
N VAL A 143 12.52 -9.31 -10.80
CA VAL A 143 13.40 -8.15 -11.05
C VAL A 143 14.85 -8.56 -11.06
#